data_AF-A0A926AV21-F1
#
_entry.id   AF-A0A926AV21-F1
#
_cell.length_a   1.000
_cell.length_b   1.000
_cell.length_c   1.000
_cell.angle_alpha   90.00
_cell.angle_beta   90.00
_cell.angle_gamma   90.00
#
_symmetry.space_group_name_H-M   'P 1'
#
loop_
_entity.id
_entity.type
_entity.pdbx_description
1 polymer ?
#
loop_
_entity_poly.entity_id
_entity_poly.type
_entity_poly.pdbx_seq_one_letter_code
_entity_poly.pdbx_strand_id
1 'polypeptide(L)'
;MSPFAAALILVTTFGQSETGTVPARPVIEFQTGPRFQTEIDRLLSASWANVELRDLLKKIGDDRRVAILLDRRVDPTVQLPLNLTNSSLREG
;
A
#
# COMPACT_ATOMS: atom_id res chain seq x y z
N MET A 1 8.97 54.19 43.10
CA MET A 1 8.34 55.07 42.10
C MET A 1 8.77 54.61 40.72
N SER A 2 7.77 54.40 39.86
CA SER A 2 7.81 54.05 38.43
C SER A 2 8.25 52.63 37.99
N PRO A 3 7.38 51.93 37.21
CA PRO A 3 7.54 50.57 36.71
C PRO A 3 8.07 50.54 35.27
N PHE A 4 8.67 49.42 34.83
CA PHE A 4 8.87 49.14 33.41
C PHE A 4 7.96 47.99 33.00
N ALA A 5 6.95 48.33 32.21
CA ALA A 5 5.92 47.46 31.70
C ALA A 5 6.50 46.41 30.73
N ALA A 6 6.04 45.17 30.88
CA ALA A 6 6.33 44.06 30.00
C ALA A 6 5.72 44.29 28.61
N ALA A 7 6.57 44.27 27.57
CA ALA A 7 6.12 44.29 26.19
C ALA A 7 5.73 42.88 25.74
N LEU A 8 4.43 42.64 25.60
CA LEU A 8 3.88 41.40 25.04
C LEU A 8 3.90 41.51 23.50
N ILE A 9 4.82 40.82 22.84
CA ILE A 9 4.81 40.70 21.36
C ILE A 9 3.96 39.48 21.01
N LEU A 10 2.72 39.73 20.57
CA LEU A 10 1.85 38.71 20.00
C LEU A 10 2.20 38.55 18.52
N VAL A 11 3.07 37.58 18.18
CA VAL A 11 3.26 37.16 16.78
C VAL A 11 2.09 36.25 16.42
N THR A 12 1.16 36.76 15.63
CA THR A 12 0.14 35.94 14.95
C THR A 12 0.82 35.05 13.92
N THR A 13 0.77 33.75 14.16
CA THR A 13 1.23 32.69 13.26
C THR A 13 0.45 32.73 11.95
N PHE A 14 1.17 32.83 10.84
CA PHE A 14 0.62 32.64 9.50
C PHE A 14 0.08 31.21 9.36
N GLY A 15 -1.18 31.08 8.94
CA GLY A 15 -1.74 29.80 8.52
C GLY A 15 -1.00 29.31 7.27
N GLN A 16 -0.19 28.27 7.43
CA GLN A 16 0.43 27.57 6.30
C GLN A 16 -0.65 26.77 5.59
N SER A 17 -0.97 27.17 4.36
CA SER A 17 -1.73 26.37 3.43
C SER A 17 -0.91 25.13 3.07
N GLU A 18 -1.30 23.97 3.58
CA GLU A 18 -0.70 22.69 3.18
C GLU A 18 -1.07 22.42 1.71
N THR A 19 -0.20 22.79 0.78
CA THR A 19 -0.19 22.19 -0.56
C THR A 19 0.11 20.71 -0.40
N GLY A 20 -0.93 19.90 -0.33
CA GLY A 20 -0.84 18.45 -0.30
C GLY A 20 -0.18 17.94 -1.57
N THR A 21 1.14 17.76 -1.54
CA THR A 21 1.87 17.00 -2.54
C THR A 21 1.42 15.55 -2.42
N VAL A 22 0.49 15.12 -3.26
CA VAL A 22 0.15 13.71 -3.40
C VAL A 22 1.42 13.00 -3.88
N PRO A 23 2.01 12.06 -3.11
CA PRO A 23 3.20 11.36 -3.55
C PRO A 23 2.90 10.64 -4.86
N ALA A 24 3.77 10.82 -5.86
CA ALA A 24 3.63 10.14 -7.13
C ALA A 24 3.62 8.63 -6.90
N ARG A 25 2.57 7.95 -7.36
CA ARG A 25 2.50 6.49 -7.31
C ARG A 25 3.64 5.93 -8.18
N PRO A 26 4.46 4.99 -7.68
CA PRO A 26 5.49 4.38 -8.51
C PRO A 26 4.87 3.71 -9.73
N VAL A 27 5.46 3.92 -10.91
CA VAL A 27 5.04 3.25 -12.14
C VAL A 27 5.51 1.79 -12.03
N ILE A 28 4.57 0.87 -11.86
CA ILE A 28 4.85 -0.57 -11.82
C ILE A 28 4.79 -1.08 -13.27
N GLU A 29 5.93 -1.49 -13.80
CA GLU A 29 6.01 -2.17 -15.09
C GLU A 29 5.66 -3.65 -14.90
N PHE A 30 4.51 -4.07 -15.44
CA PHE A 30 4.03 -5.45 -15.35
C PHE A 30 4.82 -6.38 -16.28
N GLN A 31 5.11 -7.59 -15.80
CA GLN A 31 5.67 -8.66 -16.61
C GLN A 31 4.59 -9.27 -17.50
N THR A 32 4.95 -9.54 -18.75
CA THR A 32 4.08 -10.17 -19.74
C THR A 32 4.79 -11.33 -20.44
N GLY A 33 4.05 -12.19 -21.12
CA GLY A 33 4.61 -13.27 -21.94
C GLY A 33 5.39 -14.30 -21.12
N PRO A 34 6.59 -14.73 -21.55
CA PRO A 34 7.37 -15.76 -20.84
C PRO A 34 7.73 -15.37 -19.40
N ARG A 35 8.04 -14.10 -19.14
CA ARG A 35 8.37 -13.62 -17.78
C ARG A 35 7.18 -13.70 -16.84
N PHE A 36 5.98 -13.41 -17.34
CA PHE A 36 4.75 -13.60 -16.57
C PHE A 36 4.58 -15.05 -16.12
N GLN A 37 4.83 -16.01 -17.02
CA GLN A 37 4.73 -17.44 -16.69
C GLN A 37 5.71 -17.80 -15.56
N THR A 38 6.97 -17.35 -15.66
CA THR A 38 7.97 -17.56 -14.60
C THR A 38 7.54 -16.98 -13.26
N GLU A 39 6.97 -15.77 -13.25
CA GLU A 39 6.55 -15.12 -12.00
C GLU A 39 5.33 -15.78 -11.37
N ILE A 40 4.36 -16.28 -12.13
CA ILE A 40 3.22 -16.99 -11.54
C ILE A 40 3.59 -18.40 -11.04
N ASP A 41 4.59 -19.05 -11.64
CA ASP A 41 5.10 -20.37 -11.24
C ASP A 41 6.02 -20.31 -10.01
N ARG A 42 6.56 -19.13 -9.68
CA ARG A 42 7.43 -18.94 -8.52
C ARG A 42 6.70 -19.31 -7.22
N LEU A 43 7.38 -20.05 -6.34
CA LEU A 43 6.81 -20.46 -5.05
C LEU A 43 6.66 -19.27 -4.10
N LEU A 44 5.50 -19.20 -3.44
CA LEU A 44 5.18 -18.27 -2.36
C LEU A 44 5.10 -19.05 -1.05
N SER A 45 5.81 -18.56 -0.03
CA SER A 45 5.67 -19.02 1.34
C SER A 45 5.50 -17.80 2.23
N ALA A 46 4.29 -17.58 2.71
CA ALA A 46 3.95 -16.40 3.50
C ALA A 46 2.67 -16.63 4.30
N SER A 47 2.61 -15.97 5.45
CA SER A 47 1.49 -16.02 6.37
C SER A 47 1.03 -14.61 6.68
N TRP A 48 -0.26 -14.36 6.50
CA TRP A 48 -0.89 -13.07 6.79
C TRP A 48 -2.10 -13.31 7.68
N ALA A 49 -2.25 -12.42 8.66
CA ALA A 49 -3.40 -12.37 9.55
C ALA A 49 -3.84 -10.91 9.67
N ASN A 50 -5.16 -10.67 9.73
CA ASN A 50 -5.76 -9.33 9.86
C ASN A 50 -5.35 -8.34 8.75
N VAL A 51 -5.20 -8.82 7.51
CA VAL A 51 -4.95 -7.99 6.33
C VAL A 51 -6.15 -8.11 5.40
N GLU A 52 -6.60 -6.98 4.85
CA GLU A 52 -7.66 -7.00 3.84
C GLU A 52 -7.20 -7.74 2.59
N LEU A 53 -8.08 -8.56 2.02
CA LEU A 53 -7.79 -9.33 0.82
C LEU A 53 -7.24 -8.46 -0.32
N ARG A 54 -7.80 -7.26 -0.52
CA ARG A 54 -7.33 -6.31 -1.54
C ARG A 54 -5.87 -5.94 -1.38
N ASP A 55 -5.48 -5.54 -0.18
CA ASP A 55 -4.12 -5.06 0.10
C ASP A 55 -3.11 -6.20 -0.01
N LEU A 56 -3.52 -7.39 0.42
CA LEU A 56 -2.74 -8.60 0.23
C LEU A 56 -2.48 -8.89 -1.25
N LEU A 57 -3.54 -8.98 -2.06
CA LEU A 57 -3.43 -9.28 -3.49
C LEU A 57 -2.65 -8.19 -4.23
N LYS A 58 -2.85 -6.92 -3.85
CA LYS A 58 -2.05 -5.82 -4.38
C LYS A 58 -0.57 -6.00 -4.06
N LYS A 59 -0.22 -6.31 -2.82
CA LYS A 59 1.18 -6.52 -2.42
C LYS A 59 1.81 -7.67 -3.20
N ILE A 60 1.08 -8.77 -3.40
CA ILE A 60 1.58 -9.91 -4.18
C ILE A 60 1.74 -9.53 -5.65
N GLY A 61 0.78 -8.80 -6.22
CA GLY A 61 0.86 -8.31 -7.60
C GLY A 61 2.02 -7.34 -7.81
N ASP A 62 2.26 -6.44 -6.86
CA ASP A 62 3.37 -5.47 -6.90
C ASP A 62 4.73 -6.19 -6.77
N ASP A 63 4.85 -7.17 -5.87
CA ASP A 63 6.09 -7.95 -5.66
C ASP A 63 6.47 -8.78 -6.88
N ARG A 64 5.49 -9.46 -7.48
CA ARG A 64 5.69 -10.29 -8.68
C ARG A 64 5.58 -9.52 -9.98
N ARG A 65 5.21 -8.24 -9.92
CA ARG A 65 4.90 -7.39 -11.07
C ARG A 65 3.91 -8.06 -12.02
N VAL A 66 2.86 -8.67 -11.47
CA VAL A 66 1.76 -9.28 -12.23
C VAL A 66 0.44 -8.62 -11.88
N ALA A 67 -0.45 -8.48 -12.87
CA ALA A 67 -1.78 -7.95 -12.62
C ALA A 67 -2.67 -9.05 -12.03
N ILE A 68 -3.22 -8.79 -10.84
CA ILE A 68 -4.19 -9.68 -10.19
C ILE A 68 -5.55 -9.00 -10.25
N LEU A 69 -6.52 -9.67 -10.88
CA LEU A 69 -7.89 -9.20 -11.01
C LEU A 69 -8.76 -10.02 -10.06
N LEU A 70 -9.51 -9.34 -9.21
CA LEU A 70 -10.48 -9.95 -8.33
C LEU A 70 -11.83 -10.06 -9.04
N ASP A 71 -12.51 -11.20 -8.93
CA ASP A 71 -13.89 -11.33 -9.39
C ASP A 71 -14.80 -10.36 -8.62
N ARG A 72 -15.75 -9.74 -9.33
CA ARG A 72 -16.65 -8.73 -8.76
C ARG A 72 -17.56 -9.23 -7.63
N ARG A 73 -17.72 -10.54 -7.47
CA ARG A 73 -18.55 -11.17 -6.43
C ARG A 73 -17.78 -11.41 -5.13
N VAL A 74 -16.46 -11.28 -5.16
CA VAL A 74 -15.62 -11.43 -3.98
C VAL A 74 -15.55 -10.08 -3.26
N ASP A 75 -15.78 -10.09 -1.95
CA ASP A 75 -15.62 -8.90 -1.12
C ASP A 75 -14.11 -8.62 -0.92
N PRO A 76 -13.59 -7.49 -1.43
CA PRO A 76 -12.18 -7.14 -1.34
C PRO A 76 -11.75 -6.67 0.05
N THR A 77 -12.70 -6.29 0.91
CA THR A 77 -12.45 -5.69 2.25
C THR A 77 -12.38 -6.73 3.35
N VAL A 78 -12.75 -7.98 3.04
CA VAL A 78 -12.78 -9.04 4.04
C VAL A 78 -11.35 -9.37 4.48
N GLN A 79 -11.20 -9.59 5.79
CA GLN A 79 -9.94 -10.00 6.39
C GLN A 79 -9.98 -11.51 6.60
N LEU A 80 -9.13 -12.25 5.88
CA LEU A 80 -8.98 -13.68 6.08
C LEU A 80 -7.56 -14.01 6.52
N PRO A 81 -7.39 -14.96 7.46
CA PRO A 81 -6.09 -15.57 7.67
C PRO A 81 -5.71 -16.37 6.41
N LEU A 82 -4.55 -16.08 5.84
CA LEU A 82 -4.01 -16.78 4.68
C LEU A 82 -2.62 -17.31 5.01
N ASN A 83 -2.44 -18.62 4.88
CA ASN A 83 -1.17 -19.29 5.07
C ASN A 83 -0.87 -20.09 3.79
N LEU A 84 0.14 -19.63 3.05
CA LEU A 84 0.64 -20.29 1.85
C LEU A 84 2.01 -20.87 2.17
N THR A 85 2.20 -22.14 1.81
CA THR A 85 3.47 -22.84 2.00
C THR A 85 3.84 -23.52 0.70
N ASN A 86 4.87 -23.00 0.02
CA ASN A 86 5.36 -23.50 -1.27
C ASN A 86 4.25 -23.63 -2.32
N SER A 87 3.36 -22.64 -2.39
CA SER A 87 2.28 -22.60 -3.38
C SER A 87 2.61 -21.59 -4.47
N SER A 88 2.23 -21.88 -5.72
CA SER A 88 2.39 -20.93 -6.83
C SER A 88 1.11 -20.14 -7.05
N LEU A 89 1.18 -18.99 -7.73
CA LEU A 89 -0.03 -18.24 -8.09
C LEU A 89 -0.87 -18.92 -9.16
N ARG A 90 -0.32 -19.95 -9.81
CA ARG A 90 -1.06 -20.76 -10.79
C ARG A 90 -2.11 -21.66 -10.13
N GLU A 91 -1.89 -22.05 -8.88
CA GLU A 91 -2.71 -23.04 -8.18
C GLU A 91 -3.94 -22.44 -7.48
N GLY A 92 -3.96 -21.12 -7.27
CA GLY A 92 -5.05 -20.39 -6.62
C GLY A 92 -6.09 -19.87 -7.60
#